data_AF-A0A931L2L5-F1
#
_entry.id   AF-A0A931L2L5-F1
#
_cell.length_a   1.000
_cell.length_b   1.000
_cell.length_c   1.000
_cell.angle_alpha   90.00
_cell.angle_beta   90.00
_cell.angle_gamma   90.00
#
_symmetry.space_group_name_H-M   'P 1'
#
loop_
_entity.id
_entity.type
_entity.pdbx_description
1 polymer ?
#
loop_
_entity_poly.entity_id
_entity_poly.type
_entity_poly.pdbx_seq_one_letter_code
_entity_poly.pdbx_strand_id
1 'polypeptide(L)'
;MSKDTQFKPGQSGNPAGRPRKQRRPAVSAFEIVLDKRLFGTVGGKERELTVEEALQQQTLKAAFAGKGLAIRKVLKMIEKREAALAKKNGPPRRNISVEVHYSADNANEAMRILGIADPDPTHPKRWKLNAWATQAALSRRGRRKFSKSDAESIALFTDSPDTLRWPKGRVE
;
A
#
# COMPACT_ATOMS: atom_id res chain seq x y z
N MET A 1 23.86 74.95 -37.72
CA MET A 1 23.75 73.48 -37.58
C MET A 1 24.46 73.09 -36.28
N SER A 2 23.71 72.67 -35.27
CA SER A 2 24.20 72.54 -33.88
C SER A 2 25.19 71.39 -33.73
N LYS A 3 26.34 71.66 -33.08
CA LYS A 3 27.40 70.70 -32.76
C LYS A 3 27.03 69.74 -31.60
N ASP A 4 25.86 69.92 -31.00
CA ASP A 4 25.46 69.26 -29.74
C ASP A 4 25.09 67.78 -29.89
N THR A 5 25.05 67.26 -31.12
CA THR A 5 24.69 65.86 -31.41
C THR A 5 25.89 64.97 -31.79
N GLN A 6 27.11 65.51 -31.81
CA GLN A 6 28.32 64.71 -32.05
C GLN A 6 28.90 64.17 -30.74
N PHE A 7 29.12 62.86 -30.69
CA PHE A 7 29.83 62.22 -29.57
C PHE A 7 31.28 62.70 -29.50
N LYS A 8 31.78 62.90 -28.26
CA LYS A 8 33.16 63.33 -28.04
C LYS A 8 34.14 62.27 -28.57
N PRO A 9 35.31 62.67 -29.11
CA PRO A 9 36.34 61.72 -29.54
C PRO A 9 36.70 60.76 -28.39
N GLY A 10 36.65 59.45 -28.64
CA GLY A 10 36.85 58.41 -27.63
C GLY A 10 35.59 57.94 -26.91
N GLN A 11 34.43 58.57 -27.16
CA GLN A 11 33.15 58.19 -26.56
C GLN A 11 32.26 57.48 -27.60
N SER A 12 32.03 56.19 -27.41
CA SER A 12 31.10 55.40 -28.21
C SER A 12 29.66 55.82 -27.91
N GLY A 13 28.86 56.11 -28.94
CA GLY A 13 27.42 56.35 -28.79
C GLY A 13 26.62 55.13 -28.32
N ASN A 14 27.26 53.96 -28.22
CA ASN A 14 26.71 52.77 -27.60
C ASN A 14 27.65 52.33 -26.44
N PRO A 15 27.43 52.82 -25.21
CA PRO A 15 28.26 52.49 -24.05
C PRO A 15 28.19 51.01 -23.65
N ALA A 16 27.12 50.29 -24.03
CA ALA A 16 27.00 48.85 -23.81
C ALA A 16 27.75 48.01 -24.87
N GLY A 17 28.32 48.64 -25.90
CA GLY A 17 29.00 47.98 -27.00
C GLY A 17 28.04 47.20 -27.92
N ARG A 18 28.60 46.63 -28.99
CA ARG A 18 27.83 45.78 -29.91
C ARG A 18 27.29 44.57 -29.13
N PRO A 19 25.97 44.29 -29.15
CA PRO A 19 25.41 43.11 -28.50
C PRO A 19 26.15 41.86 -28.96
N ARG A 20 26.61 41.03 -28.02
CA ARG A 20 27.27 39.76 -28.36
C ARG A 20 26.29 38.92 -29.16
N LYS A 21 26.72 38.45 -30.34
CA LYS A 21 25.94 37.53 -31.19
C LYS A 21 25.56 36.32 -30.33
N GLN A 22 24.26 36.11 -30.12
CA GLN A 22 23.82 34.94 -29.37
C GLN A 22 24.32 33.68 -30.07
N ARG A 23 24.98 32.80 -29.31
CA ARG A 23 25.34 31.46 -29.80
C ARG A 23 24.03 30.76 -30.13
N ARG A 24 23.88 30.30 -31.37
CA ARG A 24 22.78 29.40 -31.70
C ARG A 24 22.84 28.21 -30.74
N PRO A 25 21.70 27.70 -30.25
CA PRO A 25 21.70 26.46 -29.51
C PRO A 25 22.41 25.40 -30.36
N ALA A 26 23.35 24.67 -29.76
CA ALA A 26 24.08 23.61 -30.44
C ALA A 26 23.15 22.41 -30.63
N VAL A 27 22.14 22.56 -31.50
CA VAL A 27 21.27 21.45 -31.88
C VAL A 27 22.09 20.51 -32.73
N SER A 28 22.30 19.31 -32.22
CA SER A 28 23.07 18.29 -32.93
C SER A 28 22.30 17.89 -34.19
N ALA A 29 22.99 17.73 -35.33
CA ALA A 29 22.36 17.22 -36.55
C ALA A 29 21.68 15.85 -36.32
N PHE A 30 22.14 15.09 -35.33
CA PHE A 30 21.54 13.82 -34.93
C PHE A 30 20.19 13.99 -34.24
N GLU A 31 19.99 15.03 -33.43
CA GLU A 31 18.68 15.30 -32.79
C GLU A 31 17.63 15.63 -33.85
N ILE A 32 18.00 16.43 -34.85
CA ILE A 32 17.12 16.77 -35.98
C ILE A 32 16.71 15.53 -36.77
N VAL A 33 17.61 14.54 -36.89
CA VAL A 33 17.33 13.29 -37.61
C VAL A 33 16.49 12.34 -36.76
N LEU A 34 16.74 12.27 -35.45
CA LEU A 34 15.99 11.41 -34.53
C LEU A 34 14.53 11.86 -34.38
N ASP A 35 14.25 13.16 -34.47
CA ASP A 35 12.89 13.73 -34.44
C ASP A 35 12.10 13.48 -35.74
N LYS A 36 12.73 12.97 -36.80
CA LYS A 36 12.03 12.63 -38.03
C LYS A 36 11.11 11.43 -37.81
N ARG A 37 10.00 11.44 -38.54
CA ARG A 37 8.97 10.40 -38.49
C ARG A 37 8.99 9.60 -39.78
N LEU A 38 8.93 8.28 -39.67
CA LEU A 38 8.99 7.30 -40.75
C LEU A 38 7.71 6.47 -40.73
N PHE A 39 7.15 6.14 -41.89
CA PHE A 39 6.04 5.20 -41.96
C PHE A 39 6.58 3.77 -41.98
N GLY A 40 6.02 2.90 -41.15
CA GLY A 40 6.40 1.49 -41.10
C GLY A 40 5.27 0.59 -40.59
N THR A 41 5.35 -0.70 -40.91
CA THR A 41 4.34 -1.68 -40.50
C THR A 41 4.71 -2.31 -39.16
N VAL A 42 3.85 -2.14 -38.16
CA VAL A 42 4.01 -2.74 -36.81
C VAL A 42 2.76 -3.53 -36.48
N GLY A 43 2.91 -4.84 -36.20
CA GLY A 43 1.76 -5.71 -35.88
C GLY A 43 0.74 -5.79 -37.03
N GLY A 44 1.19 -5.69 -38.28
CA GLY A 44 0.33 -5.78 -39.47
C GLY A 44 -0.42 -4.49 -39.85
N LYS A 45 -0.21 -3.38 -39.15
CA LYS A 45 -0.81 -2.07 -39.48
C LYS A 45 0.28 -1.05 -39.82
N GLU A 46 0.03 -0.20 -40.80
CA GLU A 46 0.88 0.96 -41.08
C GLU A 46 0.73 1.99 -39.96
N ARG A 47 1.88 2.42 -39.44
CA ARG A 47 1.95 3.43 -38.37
C ARG A 47 3.16 4.34 -38.60
N GLU A 48 3.00 5.59 -38.22
CA GLU A 48 4.09 6.54 -38.12
C GLU A 48 4.96 6.24 -36.88
N LEU A 49 6.26 6.08 -37.10
CA LEU A 49 7.28 5.70 -36.11
C LEU A 49 8.37 6.78 -36.07
N THR A 50 8.99 6.96 -34.91
CA THR A 50 10.23 7.73 -34.82
C THR A 50 11.42 6.95 -35.39
N VAL A 51 12.48 7.66 -35.80
CA VAL A 51 13.72 7.00 -36.25
C VAL A 51 14.31 6.11 -35.17
N GLU A 52 14.22 6.52 -33.90
CA GLU A 52 14.69 5.71 -32.78
C GLU A 52 13.91 4.39 -32.67
N GLU A 53 12.58 4.44 -32.70
CA GLU A 53 11.72 3.24 -32.65
C GLU A 53 12.01 2.29 -33.81
N ALA A 54 12.18 2.82 -35.02
CA ALA A 54 12.52 2.02 -36.19
C ALA A 54 13.87 1.30 -36.02
N LEU A 55 14.88 1.99 -35.51
CA LEU A 55 16.21 1.42 -35.24
C LEU A 55 16.15 0.33 -34.16
N GLN A 56 15.38 0.56 -33.09
CA GLN A 56 15.17 -0.44 -32.03
C GLN A 56 14.49 -1.70 -32.57
N GLN A 57 13.45 -1.55 -33.42
CA GLN A 57 12.78 -2.68 -34.06
C GLN A 57 13.71 -3.45 -35.00
N GLN A 58 14.52 -2.75 -35.80
CA GLN A 58 15.49 -3.40 -36.69
C GLN A 58 16.56 -4.16 -35.88
N THR A 59 17.01 -3.58 -34.76
CA THR A 59 17.95 -4.23 -33.84
C THR A 59 17.34 -5.49 -33.23
N LEU A 60 16.07 -5.44 -32.85
CA LEU A 60 15.34 -6.60 -32.33
C LEU A 60 15.19 -7.71 -33.39
N LYS A 61 14.81 -7.35 -34.64
CA LYS A 61 14.76 -8.30 -35.76
C LYS A 61 16.12 -8.95 -36.01
N ALA A 62 17.20 -8.17 -35.98
CA ALA A 62 18.56 -8.67 -36.13
C ALA A 62 18.99 -9.61 -34.98
N ALA A 63 18.53 -9.34 -33.76
CA ALA A 63 18.77 -10.21 -32.62
C ALA A 63 18.04 -11.56 -32.77
N PHE A 64 16.78 -11.56 -33.22
CA PHE A 64 16.05 -12.79 -33.55
C PHE A 64 16.69 -13.57 -34.70
N ALA A 65 17.32 -12.88 -35.64
CA ALA A 65 18.12 -13.50 -36.70
C ALA A 65 19.48 -14.05 -36.21
N GLY A 66 19.77 -14.03 -34.90
CA GLY A 66 20.97 -14.63 -34.31
C GLY A 66 22.22 -13.75 -34.34
N LYS A 67 22.14 -12.47 -34.72
CA LYS A 67 23.32 -11.60 -34.76
C LYS A 67 23.77 -11.25 -33.34
N GLY A 68 24.91 -11.79 -32.90
CA GLY A 68 25.41 -11.67 -31.52
C GLY A 68 25.52 -10.22 -30.99
N LEU A 69 25.96 -9.26 -31.82
CA LEU A 69 26.03 -7.84 -31.42
C LEU A 69 24.64 -7.24 -31.15
N ALA A 70 23.64 -7.60 -31.96
CA ALA A 70 22.27 -7.16 -31.77
C ALA A 70 21.66 -7.77 -30.50
N ILE A 71 21.92 -9.06 -30.25
CA ILE A 71 21.51 -9.75 -29.02
C ILE A 71 22.06 -9.04 -27.78
N ARG A 72 23.38 -8.76 -27.74
CA ARG A 72 23.99 -8.01 -26.62
C ARG A 72 23.36 -6.63 -26.43
N LYS A 73 23.07 -5.93 -27.52
CA LYS A 73 22.43 -4.61 -27.47
C LYS A 73 21.03 -4.68 -26.87
N VAL A 74 20.21 -5.66 -27.29
CA VAL A 74 18.86 -5.87 -26.76
C VAL A 74 18.89 -6.25 -25.29
N LEU A 75 19.80 -7.15 -24.87
CA LEU A 75 19.97 -7.51 -23.46
C LEU A 75 20.30 -6.29 -22.60
N LYS A 76 21.18 -5.40 -23.09
CA LYS A 76 21.49 -4.13 -22.41
C LYS A 76 20.30 -3.18 -22.34
N MET A 77 19.42 -3.19 -23.35
CA MET A 77 18.17 -2.41 -23.31
C MET A 77 17.20 -2.97 -22.27
N ILE A 78 17.09 -4.30 -22.16
CA ILE A 78 16.26 -4.98 -21.13
C ILE A 78 16.78 -4.64 -19.74
N GLU A 79 18.09 -4.78 -19.49
CA GLU A 79 18.70 -4.46 -18.20
C GLU A 79 18.41 -3.02 -17.75
N LYS A 80 18.56 -2.05 -18.67
CA LYS A 80 18.21 -0.65 -18.41
C LYS A 80 16.73 -0.47 -18.07
N ARG A 81 15.83 -1.18 -18.76
CA ARG A 81 14.39 -1.13 -18.50
C ARG A 81 14.06 -1.69 -17.13
N GLU A 82 14.61 -2.84 -16.77
CA GLU A 82 14.41 -3.45 -15.45
C GLU A 82 14.93 -2.54 -14.32
N ALA A 83 16.11 -1.94 -14.50
CA ALA A 83 16.63 -0.97 -13.53
C ALA A 83 15.74 0.28 -13.38
N ALA A 84 15.15 0.77 -14.48
CA ALA A 84 14.21 1.88 -14.44
C ALA A 84 12.88 1.51 -13.76
N LEU A 85 12.37 0.30 -14.04
CA LEU A 85 11.15 -0.22 -13.39
C LEU A 85 11.38 -0.44 -11.89
N ALA A 86 12.52 -0.99 -11.49
CA ALA A 86 12.88 -1.18 -10.09
C ALA A 86 12.91 0.16 -9.33
N LYS A 87 13.47 1.22 -9.93
CA LYS A 87 13.45 2.58 -9.35
C LYS A 87 12.04 3.14 -9.22
N LYS A 88 11.15 2.87 -10.19
CA LYS A 88 9.77 3.36 -10.19
C LYS A 88 8.88 2.62 -9.20
N ASN A 89 9.09 1.33 -8.99
CA ASN A 89 8.25 0.49 -8.13
C ASN A 89 8.40 0.80 -6.63
N GLY A 90 9.35 1.65 -6.25
CA GLY A 90 9.58 2.05 -4.87
C GLY A 90 10.06 0.89 -3.99
N PRO A 91 10.38 1.14 -2.71
CA PRO A 91 10.65 0.06 -1.76
C PRO A 91 9.40 -0.84 -1.62
N PRO A 92 9.56 -2.14 -1.36
CA PRO A 92 8.43 -3.02 -1.07
C PRO A 92 7.64 -2.46 0.12
N ARG A 93 6.30 -2.54 0.04
CA ARG A 93 5.43 -2.11 1.14
C ARG A 93 5.80 -2.91 2.39
N ARG A 94 6.01 -2.22 3.52
CA ARG A 94 6.23 -2.88 4.80
C ARG A 94 4.95 -3.60 5.22
N ASN A 95 5.09 -4.81 5.76
CA ASN A 95 3.97 -5.51 6.38
C ASN A 95 3.50 -4.69 7.58
N ILE A 96 2.24 -4.27 7.58
CA ILE A 96 1.61 -3.61 8.72
C ILE A 96 0.99 -4.72 9.58
N SER A 97 1.40 -4.83 10.83
CA SER A 97 0.74 -5.69 11.81
C SER A 97 -0.58 -5.03 12.21
N VAL A 98 -1.69 -5.68 11.89
CA VAL A 98 -3.02 -5.24 12.33
C VAL A 98 -3.39 -6.03 13.57
N GLU A 99 -3.54 -5.34 14.70
CA GLU A 99 -4.09 -5.91 15.93
C GLU A 99 -5.54 -5.46 16.11
N VAL A 100 -6.42 -6.39 16.44
CA VAL A 100 -7.84 -6.12 16.71
C VAL A 100 -8.04 -6.14 18.22
N HIS A 101 -8.45 -5.01 18.79
CA HIS A 101 -8.84 -4.91 20.20
C HIS A 101 -10.37 -4.89 20.31
N TYR A 102 -10.92 -5.77 21.12
CA TYR A 102 -12.35 -5.73 21.48
C TYR A 102 -12.53 -4.78 22.67
N SER A 103 -13.11 -3.60 22.45
CA SER A 103 -13.60 -2.73 23.52
C SER A 103 -15.07 -3.04 23.78
N ALA A 104 -15.44 -3.23 25.04
CA ALA A 104 -16.84 -3.44 25.42
C ALA A 104 -17.52 -2.11 25.76
N ASP A 105 -18.64 -1.82 25.10
CA ASP A 105 -19.44 -0.62 25.38
C ASP A 105 -20.31 -0.77 26.65
N ASN A 106 -20.50 -2.00 27.14
CA ASN A 106 -21.28 -2.30 28.33
C ASN A 106 -20.79 -3.58 29.04
N ALA A 107 -21.21 -3.78 30.30
CA ALA A 107 -20.78 -4.90 31.12
C ALA A 107 -21.16 -6.28 30.54
N ASN A 108 -22.32 -6.38 29.88
CA ASN A 108 -22.77 -7.63 29.27
C ASN A 108 -21.88 -8.02 28.09
N GLU A 109 -21.54 -7.05 27.25
CA GLU A 109 -20.64 -7.24 26.12
C GLU A 109 -19.22 -7.59 26.59
N ALA A 110 -18.77 -6.98 27.70
CA ALA A 110 -17.50 -7.35 28.33
C ALA A 110 -17.52 -8.81 28.80
N MET A 111 -18.61 -9.24 29.46
CA MET A 111 -18.75 -10.63 29.89
C MET A 111 -18.80 -11.60 28.71
N ARG A 112 -19.42 -11.22 27.59
CA ARG A 112 -19.45 -11.99 26.34
C ARG A 112 -18.06 -12.13 25.72
N ILE A 113 -17.34 -11.01 25.60
CA ILE A 113 -15.97 -10.97 25.06
C ILE A 113 -15.02 -11.81 25.93
N LEU A 114 -15.21 -11.78 27.26
CA LEU A 114 -14.43 -12.58 28.20
C LEU A 114 -14.87 -14.06 28.28
N GLY A 115 -15.93 -14.45 27.57
CA GLY A 115 -16.49 -15.81 27.61
C GLY A 115 -17.04 -16.20 28.99
N ILE A 116 -17.44 -15.22 29.80
CA ILE A 116 -18.01 -15.41 31.14
C ILE A 116 -19.52 -15.68 31.06
N ALA A 117 -20.21 -14.97 30.18
CA ALA A 117 -21.65 -15.05 30.03
C ALA A 117 -22.06 -14.88 28.58
N ASP A 118 -23.09 -15.60 28.18
CA ASP A 118 -23.67 -15.56 26.84
C ASP A 118 -25.19 -15.39 26.92
N PRO A 119 -25.82 -14.72 25.93
CA PRO A 119 -27.26 -14.62 25.87
C PRO A 119 -27.88 -16.01 25.68
N ASP A 120 -28.96 -16.30 26.41
CA ASP A 120 -29.67 -17.56 26.28
C ASP A 120 -30.29 -17.68 24.88
N PRO A 121 -29.98 -18.75 24.11
CA PRO A 121 -30.50 -18.92 22.75
C PRO A 121 -32.03 -18.98 22.71
N THR A 122 -32.67 -19.44 23.78
CA THR A 122 -34.14 -19.53 23.87
C THR A 122 -34.79 -18.20 24.31
N HIS A 123 -34.06 -17.39 25.08
CA HIS A 123 -34.56 -16.16 25.69
C HIS A 123 -33.47 -15.08 25.62
N PRO A 124 -33.33 -14.35 24.51
CA PRO A 124 -32.19 -13.45 24.28
C PRO A 124 -32.08 -12.28 25.28
N LYS A 125 -33.15 -11.99 26.05
CA LYS A 125 -33.13 -11.02 27.16
C LYS A 125 -32.50 -11.57 28.44
N ARG A 126 -32.35 -12.90 28.55
CA ARG A 126 -31.76 -13.60 29.68
C ARG A 126 -30.31 -13.94 29.34
N TRP A 127 -29.41 -13.68 30.27
CA TRP A 127 -28.01 -14.04 30.14
C TRP A 127 -27.71 -15.25 31.01
N LYS A 128 -26.94 -16.19 30.48
CA LYS A 128 -26.46 -17.36 31.21
C LYS A 128 -24.97 -17.25 31.42
N LEU A 129 -24.52 -17.61 32.61
CA LEU A 129 -23.12 -17.75 32.95
C LEU A 129 -22.61 -19.07 32.39
N ASN A 130 -21.40 -19.05 31.83
CA ASN A 130 -20.73 -20.26 31.42
C ASN A 130 -20.37 -21.11 32.66
N ALA A 131 -20.49 -22.44 32.54
CA ALA A 131 -20.28 -23.37 33.65
C ALA A 131 -18.95 -23.16 34.40
N TRP A 132 -17.87 -22.83 33.67
CA TRP A 132 -16.56 -22.58 34.28
C TRP A 132 -16.58 -21.36 35.21
N ALA A 133 -17.30 -20.30 34.85
CA ALA A 133 -17.38 -19.07 35.63
C ALA A 133 -18.21 -19.31 36.89
N THR A 134 -19.34 -20.01 36.76
CA THR A 134 -20.15 -20.45 37.89
C THR A 134 -19.36 -21.37 38.83
N GLN A 135 -18.62 -22.35 38.28
CA GLN A 135 -17.78 -23.25 39.07
C GLN A 135 -16.67 -22.50 39.83
N ALA A 136 -16.04 -21.50 39.18
CA ALA A 136 -15.03 -20.65 39.80
C ALA A 136 -15.61 -19.78 40.92
N ALA A 137 -16.89 -19.40 40.84
CA ALA A 137 -17.58 -18.72 41.94
C ALA A 137 -17.90 -19.68 43.10
N LEU A 138 -18.39 -20.88 42.80
CA LEU A 138 -18.74 -21.91 43.80
C LEU A 138 -17.52 -22.43 44.58
N SER A 139 -16.33 -22.46 43.95
CA SER A 139 -15.10 -22.94 44.60
C SER A 139 -14.49 -21.95 45.61
N ARG A 140 -14.99 -20.71 45.67
CA ARG A 140 -14.47 -19.68 46.58
C ARG A 140 -14.75 -20.03 48.04
N ARG A 141 -13.70 -19.97 48.88
CA ARG A 141 -13.80 -20.19 50.33
C ARG A 141 -14.52 -19.01 51.01
N GLY A 142 -15.23 -19.27 52.11
CA GLY A 142 -15.85 -18.23 52.95
C GLY A 142 -17.23 -17.71 52.52
N ARG A 143 -18.03 -18.49 51.76
CA ARG A 143 -19.42 -18.15 51.43
C ARG A 143 -20.42 -18.88 52.35
N ARG A 144 -21.57 -18.23 52.58
CA ARG A 144 -22.74 -18.79 53.28
C ARG A 144 -23.20 -20.09 52.59
N LYS A 145 -23.89 -20.96 53.32
CA LYS A 145 -24.61 -22.09 52.74
C LYS A 145 -25.68 -21.59 51.76
N PHE A 146 -25.88 -22.34 50.69
CA PHE A 146 -26.91 -22.11 49.68
C PHE A 146 -28.21 -22.77 50.14
N SER A 147 -29.31 -22.03 50.02
CA SER A 147 -30.65 -22.61 50.12
C SER A 147 -30.97 -23.42 48.84
N LYS A 148 -32.01 -24.25 48.88
CA LYS A 148 -32.52 -24.95 47.68
C LYS A 148 -32.90 -23.97 46.57
N SER A 149 -33.53 -22.85 46.94
CA SER A 149 -33.90 -21.79 45.99
C SER A 149 -32.68 -21.12 45.34
N ASP A 150 -31.58 -20.96 46.09
CA ASP A 150 -30.32 -20.45 45.52
C ASP A 150 -29.74 -21.45 44.52
N ALA A 151 -29.77 -22.75 44.86
CA ALA A 151 -29.26 -23.80 43.98
C ALA A 151 -30.06 -23.88 42.67
N GLU A 152 -31.39 -23.79 42.74
CA GLU A 152 -32.29 -23.72 41.58
C GLU A 152 -32.01 -22.47 40.73
N SER A 153 -31.82 -21.32 41.37
CA SER A 153 -31.51 -20.07 40.67
C SER A 153 -30.17 -20.14 39.94
N ILE A 154 -29.13 -20.68 40.60
CA ILE A 154 -27.80 -20.89 40.01
C ILE A 154 -27.90 -21.84 38.82
N ALA A 155 -28.69 -22.92 38.94
CA ALA A 155 -28.89 -23.87 37.85
C ALA A 155 -29.61 -23.22 36.65
N LEU A 156 -30.63 -22.38 36.91
CA LEU A 156 -31.39 -21.69 35.88
C LEU A 156 -30.55 -20.71 35.04
N PHE A 157 -29.59 -20.04 35.69
CA PHE A 157 -28.72 -19.04 35.06
C PHE A 157 -27.36 -19.57 34.62
N THR A 158 -27.12 -20.89 34.64
CA THR A 158 -25.86 -21.48 34.16
C THR A 158 -26.08 -22.24 32.85
N ASP A 159 -25.17 -22.07 31.90
CA ASP A 159 -25.11 -22.87 30.68
C ASP A 159 -24.42 -24.20 31.00
N SER A 160 -25.20 -25.29 31.04
CA SER A 160 -24.81 -26.64 31.52
C SER A 160 -24.65 -26.80 33.05
N PRO A 161 -25.74 -26.67 33.83
CA PRO A 161 -25.70 -26.77 35.30
C PRO A 161 -25.29 -28.17 35.81
N ASP A 162 -25.52 -29.23 35.02
CA ASP A 162 -25.20 -30.61 35.39
C ASP A 162 -23.69 -30.86 35.55
N THR A 163 -22.86 -29.98 34.97
CA THR A 163 -21.40 -30.07 35.05
C THR A 163 -20.84 -29.48 36.36
N LEU A 164 -21.68 -28.80 37.15
CA LEU A 164 -21.25 -28.10 38.36
C LEU A 164 -21.01 -29.06 39.53
N ARG A 165 -19.89 -28.86 40.20
CA ARG A 165 -19.52 -29.54 41.45
C ARG A 165 -19.92 -28.68 42.63
N TRP A 166 -21.00 -29.09 43.29
CA TRP A 166 -21.50 -28.44 44.49
C TRP A 166 -20.58 -28.70 45.70
N PRO A 167 -20.32 -27.67 46.54
CA PRO A 167 -19.56 -27.85 47.77
C PRO A 167 -20.31 -28.74 48.77
N LYS A 168 -19.66 -29.81 49.24
CA LYS A 168 -20.23 -30.75 50.21
C LYS A 168 -20.69 -30.04 51.49
N GLY A 169 -21.92 -30.33 51.95
CA GLY A 169 -22.49 -29.80 53.20
C GLY A 169 -22.90 -28.32 53.15
N ARG A 170 -22.95 -27.71 51.95
CA ARG A 170 -23.33 -26.30 51.76
C ARG A 170 -24.65 -26.08 51.03
N VAL A 171 -25.37 -27.13 50.70
CA VAL A 171 -26.75 -27.05 50.19
C VAL A 171 -27.64 -27.62 51.30
N GLU A 172 -28.55 -26.80 51.83
CA GLU A 172 -29.56 -27.19 52.84
C GLU A 172 -30.83 -27.75 52.21
#